data_AF-A0A7S3XTQ6-F1
#
_entry.id   AF-A0A7S3XTQ6-F1
#
_cell.length_a   1.000
_cell.length_b   1.000
_cell.length_c   1.000
_cell.angle_alpha   90.00
_cell.angle_beta   90.00
_cell.angle_gamma   90.00
#
_symmetry.space_group_name_H-M   'P 1'
#
loop_
_entity.id
_entity.type
_entity.pdbx_description
1 polymer ?
#
loop_
_entity_poly.entity_id
_entity_poly.type
_entity_poly.pdbx_seq_one_letter_code
_entity_poly.pdbx_strand_id
1 'polypeptide(L)'
;DDDDGEDRPPPPLDDPAYQQVAQYAAAELLARAGLFTEAAKTHARAGRLKDAIDLLVSLRQWEEAQVFAAGHPEIDARALVAQQGEWLIEVGDFARAAEMLVKAGKPLRAAKILGENRPAGWQEALSSIVQGVSNQAGRPDQSQKLMSQLTDNAVMEGRFKDAAYYYYLLGAECLRAAEVLGEAKGGELSEAARKKALAEYDNYNKLANLYFAYQHIYSFTTDPFTNLQPEMLFQVSRYVLNLMGAEDAPYGISRVNTLYTLAKQAKNLGAYKLARFAYDRLNLMRVPPAWRDQLDLDMLTVQAKPVRDTPEILPVCYRCGASNPLLAPAANAASASGHSGQDKGDSCTNCGHPFVRSFLSFEVLPLVEFRADPALSYEEALDLIRQPPGE
;
A
#
# COMPACT_ATOMS: atom_id res chain seq x y z
N ASP A 1 27.67 -61.28 -50.22
CA ASP A 1 26.55 -61.14 -49.28
C ASP A 1 25.95 -59.78 -49.48
N ASP A 2 25.20 -59.72 -50.58
CA ASP A 2 24.31 -58.64 -50.95
C ASP A 2 23.27 -58.51 -49.83
N ASP A 3 23.38 -57.46 -49.03
CA ASP A 3 22.37 -57.10 -48.04
C ASP A 3 21.28 -56.34 -48.80
N ASP A 4 20.27 -57.11 -49.21
CA ASP A 4 19.07 -56.64 -49.86
C ASP A 4 18.53 -55.41 -49.13
N GLY A 5 18.59 -54.27 -49.81
CA GLY A 5 17.77 -53.13 -49.47
C GLY A 5 16.33 -53.58 -49.56
N GLU A 6 15.75 -53.99 -48.42
CA GLU A 6 14.32 -54.22 -48.28
C GLU A 6 13.60 -52.92 -48.66
N ASP A 7 13.19 -52.86 -49.94
CA ASP A 7 12.04 -52.10 -50.42
C ASP A 7 10.83 -52.62 -49.63
N ARG A 8 10.72 -52.20 -48.37
CA ARG A 8 9.49 -52.34 -47.63
C ARG A 8 8.46 -51.51 -48.40
N PRO A 9 7.38 -52.13 -48.91
CA PRO A 9 6.34 -51.38 -49.59
C PRO A 9 5.92 -50.23 -48.68
N PRO A 10 5.74 -49.00 -49.20
CA PRO A 10 5.30 -47.89 -48.37
C PRO A 10 4.06 -48.37 -47.60
N PRO A 11 4.06 -48.21 -46.27
CA PRO A 11 2.95 -48.68 -45.45
C PRO A 11 1.63 -48.13 -46.04
N PRO A 12 0.55 -48.93 -46.01
CA PRO A 12 -0.69 -48.57 -46.69
C PRO A 12 -1.14 -47.17 -46.26
N LEU A 13 -1.51 -46.33 -47.23
CA LEU A 13 -1.96 -44.94 -47.03
C LEU A 13 -3.14 -44.80 -46.05
N ASP A 14 -3.84 -45.89 -45.81
CA ASP A 14 -4.98 -45.98 -44.90
C ASP A 14 -4.61 -46.34 -43.46
N ASP A 15 -3.32 -46.59 -43.15
CA ASP A 15 -2.88 -46.84 -41.78
C ASP A 15 -2.98 -45.55 -40.95
N PRO A 16 -3.75 -45.53 -39.84
CA PRO A 16 -3.92 -44.34 -39.02
C PRO A 16 -2.60 -43.78 -38.46
N ALA A 17 -1.58 -44.63 -38.25
CA ALA A 17 -0.27 -44.17 -37.81
C ALA A 17 0.48 -43.41 -38.93
N TYR A 18 0.38 -43.89 -40.16
CA TYR A 18 0.98 -43.23 -41.32
C TYR A 18 0.28 -41.89 -41.64
N GLN A 19 -1.05 -41.84 -41.50
CA GLN A 19 -1.82 -40.60 -41.68
C GLN A 19 -1.45 -39.53 -40.65
N GLN A 20 -1.19 -39.89 -39.40
CA GLN A 20 -0.72 -38.93 -38.39
C GLN A 20 0.66 -38.35 -38.73
N VAL A 21 1.60 -39.19 -39.19
CA VAL A 21 2.94 -38.74 -39.58
C VAL A 21 2.88 -37.86 -40.83
N ALA A 22 2.05 -38.21 -41.82
CA ALA A 22 1.84 -37.40 -43.02
C ALA A 22 1.19 -36.04 -42.69
N GLN A 23 0.19 -36.01 -41.80
CA GLN A 23 -0.44 -34.77 -41.35
C GLN A 23 0.52 -33.88 -40.57
N TYR A 24 1.42 -34.46 -39.77
CA TYR A 24 2.48 -33.73 -39.07
C TYR A 24 3.46 -33.07 -40.05
N ALA A 25 3.95 -33.82 -41.04
CA ALA A 25 4.85 -33.28 -42.07
C ALA A 25 4.16 -32.18 -42.90
N ALA A 26 2.87 -32.34 -43.22
CA ALA A 26 2.08 -31.32 -43.89
C ALA A 26 1.96 -30.03 -43.05
N ALA A 27 1.80 -30.17 -41.73
CA ALA A 27 1.72 -29.04 -40.81
C ALA A 27 3.05 -28.26 -40.73
N GLU A 28 4.20 -28.94 -40.72
CA GLU A 28 5.52 -28.29 -40.77
C GLU A 28 5.74 -27.51 -42.09
N LEU A 29 5.26 -28.05 -43.22
CA LEU A 29 5.32 -27.36 -44.51
C LEU A 29 4.44 -26.10 -44.50
N LEU A 30 3.24 -26.18 -43.93
CA LEU A 30 2.35 -25.03 -43.77
C LEU A 30 2.94 -23.97 -42.83
N ALA A 31 3.60 -24.39 -41.75
CA ALA A 31 4.30 -23.49 -40.84
C ALA A 31 5.44 -22.74 -41.57
N ARG A 32 6.22 -23.44 -42.40
CA ARG A 32 7.24 -22.79 -43.25
C ARG A 32 6.66 -21.86 -44.31
N ALA A 33 5.45 -22.13 -44.79
CA ALA A 33 4.73 -21.29 -45.74
C ALA A 33 4.10 -20.04 -45.11
N GLY A 34 4.12 -19.90 -43.77
CA GLY A 34 3.53 -18.78 -43.04
C GLY A 34 2.03 -18.92 -42.75
N LEU A 35 1.43 -20.07 -43.06
CA LEU A 35 0.01 -20.37 -42.80
C LEU A 35 -0.16 -20.99 -41.40
N PHE A 36 0.12 -20.22 -40.36
CA PHE A 36 0.26 -20.72 -38.98
C PHE A 36 -1.06 -21.21 -38.36
N THR A 37 -2.18 -20.56 -38.67
CA THR A 37 -3.51 -20.98 -38.18
C THR A 37 -3.95 -22.31 -38.79
N GLU A 38 -3.61 -22.57 -40.04
CA GLU A 38 -3.88 -23.84 -40.72
C GLU A 38 -2.89 -24.92 -40.29
N ALA A 39 -1.63 -24.55 -40.07
CA ALA A 39 -0.61 -25.42 -39.47
C ALA A 39 -1.04 -25.90 -38.07
N ALA A 40 -1.54 -25.00 -37.21
CA ALA A 40 -2.04 -25.37 -35.89
C ALA A 40 -3.24 -26.34 -35.95
N LYS A 41 -4.18 -26.11 -36.88
CA LYS A 41 -5.33 -27.02 -37.11
C LYS A 41 -4.88 -28.39 -37.64
N THR A 42 -3.87 -28.45 -38.49
CA THR A 42 -3.33 -29.71 -39.02
C THR A 42 -2.51 -30.46 -37.98
N HIS A 43 -1.74 -29.78 -37.13
CA HIS A 43 -1.12 -30.35 -35.93
C HIS A 43 -2.16 -30.92 -34.95
N ALA A 44 -3.31 -30.25 -34.80
CA ALA A 44 -4.42 -30.75 -33.99
C ALA A 44 -5.01 -32.05 -34.55
N ARG A 45 -5.20 -32.13 -35.88
CA ARG A 45 -5.66 -33.36 -36.57
C ARG A 45 -4.68 -34.52 -36.43
N ALA A 46 -3.38 -34.21 -36.40
CA ALA A 46 -2.31 -35.18 -36.14
C ALA A 46 -2.23 -35.64 -34.66
N GLY A 47 -3.13 -35.15 -33.78
CA GLY A 47 -3.16 -35.50 -32.35
C GLY A 47 -2.06 -34.82 -31.51
N ARG A 48 -1.31 -33.87 -32.07
CA ARG A 48 -0.22 -33.16 -31.38
C ARG A 48 -0.63 -31.74 -31.00
N LEU A 49 -1.53 -31.64 -30.03
CA LEU A 49 -2.06 -30.36 -29.54
C LEU A 49 -0.99 -29.45 -28.91
N LYS A 50 0.03 -30.04 -28.25
CA LYS A 50 1.13 -29.28 -27.63
C LYS A 50 1.96 -28.56 -28.68
N ASP A 51 2.39 -29.28 -29.73
CA ASP A 51 3.16 -28.72 -30.84
C ASP A 51 2.39 -27.59 -31.55
N ALA A 52 1.06 -27.73 -31.70
CA ALA A 52 0.20 -26.68 -32.26
C ALA A 52 0.22 -25.39 -31.42
N ILE A 53 0.19 -25.51 -30.09
CA ILE A 53 0.24 -24.35 -29.19
C ILE A 53 1.63 -23.77 -29.11
N ASP A 54 2.66 -24.60 -28.99
CA ASP A 54 4.05 -24.14 -28.94
C ASP A 54 4.40 -23.36 -30.21
N LEU A 55 3.87 -23.77 -31.37
CA LEU A 55 3.94 -23.01 -32.62
C LEU A 55 3.31 -21.61 -32.47
N LEU A 56 2.04 -21.52 -32.05
CA LEU A 56 1.33 -20.24 -31.90
C LEU A 56 1.97 -19.33 -30.83
N VAL A 57 2.43 -19.91 -29.73
CA VAL A 57 3.12 -19.22 -28.63
C VAL A 57 4.48 -18.69 -29.08
N SER A 58 5.24 -19.48 -29.84
CA SER A 58 6.54 -19.05 -30.38
C SER A 58 6.41 -17.83 -31.31
N LEU A 59 5.28 -17.73 -32.01
CA LEU A 59 4.94 -16.62 -32.91
C LEU A 59 4.25 -15.45 -32.20
N ARG A 60 4.03 -15.54 -30.88
CA ARG A 60 3.32 -14.55 -30.05
C ARG A 60 1.87 -14.30 -30.51
N GLN A 61 1.24 -15.26 -31.19
CA GLN A 61 -0.18 -15.21 -31.59
C GLN A 61 -1.09 -15.62 -30.42
N TRP A 62 -1.11 -14.81 -29.36
CA TRP A 62 -1.77 -15.14 -28.10
C TRP A 62 -3.30 -15.27 -28.21
N GLU A 63 -3.96 -14.42 -29.00
CA GLU A 63 -5.42 -14.46 -29.16
C GLU A 63 -5.86 -15.75 -29.87
N GLU A 64 -5.17 -16.13 -30.94
CA GLU A 64 -5.43 -17.37 -31.68
C GLU A 64 -5.13 -18.60 -30.82
N ALA A 65 -4.04 -18.57 -30.05
CA ALA A 65 -3.69 -19.62 -29.10
C ALA A 65 -4.77 -19.80 -28.01
N GLN A 66 -5.37 -18.72 -27.51
CA GLN A 66 -6.46 -18.79 -26.52
C GLN A 66 -7.75 -19.36 -27.12
N VAL A 67 -8.12 -18.94 -28.34
CA VAL A 67 -9.28 -19.49 -29.06
C VAL A 67 -9.09 -20.98 -29.33
N PHE A 68 -7.88 -21.37 -29.73
CA PHE A 68 -7.52 -22.77 -29.95
C PHE A 68 -7.59 -23.59 -28.64
N ALA A 69 -7.02 -23.07 -27.55
CA ALA A 69 -7.10 -23.70 -26.23
C ALA A 69 -8.55 -23.84 -25.72
N ALA A 70 -9.42 -22.86 -25.98
CA ALA A 70 -10.83 -22.93 -25.60
C ALA A 70 -11.60 -24.05 -26.32
N GLY A 71 -11.18 -24.43 -27.53
CA GLY A 71 -11.75 -25.54 -28.29
C GLY A 71 -11.27 -26.93 -27.83
N HIS A 72 -10.21 -27.01 -27.02
CA HIS A 72 -9.56 -28.25 -26.63
C HIS A 72 -9.34 -28.32 -25.10
N PRO A 73 -10.24 -28.99 -24.34
CA PRO A 73 -10.18 -29.02 -22.86
C PRO A 73 -8.97 -29.75 -22.28
N GLU A 74 -8.20 -30.49 -23.10
CA GLU A 74 -6.93 -31.11 -22.71
C GLU A 74 -5.81 -30.09 -22.47
N ILE A 75 -6.01 -28.84 -22.86
CA ILE A 75 -5.02 -27.77 -22.79
C ILE A 75 -5.32 -26.88 -21.58
N ASP A 76 -4.31 -26.65 -20.75
CA ASP A 76 -4.42 -25.68 -19.65
C ASP A 76 -4.37 -24.24 -20.17
N ALA A 77 -5.54 -23.66 -20.42
CA ALA A 77 -5.69 -22.28 -20.84
C ALA A 77 -5.08 -21.28 -19.83
N ARG A 78 -5.00 -21.62 -18.54
CA ARG A 78 -4.41 -20.72 -17.52
C ARG A 78 -2.89 -20.65 -17.65
N ALA A 79 -2.24 -21.75 -18.01
CA ALA A 79 -0.80 -21.77 -18.25
C ALA A 79 -0.43 -20.86 -19.44
N LEU A 80 -1.24 -20.86 -20.50
CA LEU A 80 -1.06 -19.98 -21.66
C LEU A 80 -1.19 -18.51 -21.28
N VAL A 81 -2.25 -18.15 -20.53
CA VAL A 81 -2.46 -16.76 -20.06
C VAL A 81 -1.33 -16.33 -19.12
N ALA A 82 -0.79 -17.24 -18.30
CA ALA A 82 0.36 -16.94 -17.46
C ALA A 82 1.61 -16.62 -18.31
N GLN A 83 1.89 -17.39 -19.35
CA GLN A 83 3.01 -17.14 -20.26
C GLN A 83 2.86 -15.81 -21.01
N GLN A 84 1.64 -15.48 -21.44
CA GLN A 84 1.34 -14.18 -22.02
C GLN A 84 1.60 -13.05 -21.00
N GLY A 85 1.20 -13.24 -19.74
CA GLY A 85 1.48 -12.31 -18.65
C GLY A 85 2.98 -12.08 -18.45
N GLU A 86 3.79 -13.15 -18.42
CA GLU A 86 5.25 -13.02 -18.29
C GLU A 86 5.87 -12.27 -19.47
N TRP A 87 5.42 -12.55 -20.70
CA TRP A 87 5.87 -11.81 -21.87
C TRP A 87 5.52 -10.31 -21.79
N LEU A 88 4.33 -9.96 -21.30
CA LEU A 88 3.96 -8.54 -21.11
C LEU A 88 4.86 -7.82 -20.10
N ILE A 89 5.40 -8.53 -19.11
CA ILE A 89 6.40 -7.98 -18.17
C ILE A 89 7.69 -7.64 -18.91
N GLU A 90 8.17 -8.53 -19.80
CA GLU A 90 9.37 -8.29 -20.62
C GLU A 90 9.19 -7.09 -21.55
N VAL A 91 7.98 -6.91 -22.09
CA VAL A 91 7.61 -5.77 -22.93
C VAL A 91 7.51 -4.46 -22.12
N GLY A 92 7.32 -4.55 -20.80
CA GLY A 92 7.15 -3.39 -19.91
C GLY A 92 5.70 -2.90 -19.76
N ASP A 93 4.71 -3.67 -20.23
CA ASP A 93 3.30 -3.35 -20.02
C ASP A 93 2.78 -4.03 -18.75
N PHE A 94 3.10 -3.42 -17.61
CA PHE A 94 2.79 -3.98 -16.29
C PHE A 94 1.30 -4.01 -15.96
N ALA A 95 0.50 -3.09 -16.52
CA ALA A 95 -0.93 -3.03 -16.28
C ALA A 95 -1.64 -4.24 -16.90
N ARG A 96 -1.42 -4.49 -18.20
CA ARG A 96 -1.97 -5.66 -18.88
C ARG A 96 -1.37 -6.96 -18.35
N ALA A 97 -0.08 -6.96 -18.01
CA ALA A 97 0.57 -8.14 -17.40
C ALA A 97 -0.13 -8.55 -16.09
N ALA A 98 -0.44 -7.59 -15.22
CA ALA A 98 -1.12 -7.85 -13.96
C ALA A 98 -2.52 -8.43 -14.18
N GLU A 99 -3.30 -7.88 -15.11
CA GLU A 99 -4.62 -8.42 -15.46
C GLU A 99 -4.54 -9.87 -15.97
N MET A 100 -3.58 -10.17 -16.85
CA MET A 100 -3.38 -11.54 -17.36
C MET A 100 -2.97 -12.49 -16.23
N LEU A 101 -2.06 -12.08 -15.34
CA LEU A 101 -1.65 -12.89 -14.21
C LEU A 101 -2.79 -13.17 -13.21
N VAL A 102 -3.70 -12.22 -13.03
CA VAL A 102 -4.92 -12.41 -12.23
C VAL A 102 -5.83 -13.44 -12.89
N LYS A 103 -6.09 -13.32 -14.20
CA LYS A 103 -6.86 -14.32 -14.97
C LYS A 103 -6.22 -15.71 -14.93
N ALA A 104 -4.89 -15.78 -14.90
CA ALA A 104 -4.14 -17.02 -14.78
C ALA A 104 -4.13 -17.62 -13.35
N GLY A 105 -4.75 -16.96 -12.36
CA GLY A 105 -4.78 -17.43 -10.98
C GLY A 105 -3.48 -17.19 -10.20
N LYS A 106 -2.63 -16.26 -10.64
CA LYS A 106 -1.38 -15.84 -9.97
C LYS A 106 -1.45 -14.40 -9.42
N PRO A 107 -2.42 -14.06 -8.54
CA PRO A 107 -2.64 -12.69 -8.09
C PRO A 107 -1.50 -12.13 -7.24
N LEU A 108 -0.76 -12.97 -6.49
CA LEU A 108 0.39 -12.54 -5.69
C LEU A 108 1.51 -11.96 -6.56
N ARG A 109 1.78 -12.62 -7.70
CA ARG A 109 2.80 -12.15 -8.66
C ARG A 109 2.35 -10.85 -9.32
N ALA A 110 1.06 -10.77 -9.70
CA ALA A 110 0.46 -9.55 -10.25
C ALA A 110 0.60 -8.35 -9.29
N ALA A 111 0.25 -8.52 -8.01
CA ALA A 111 0.35 -7.48 -7.00
C ALA A 111 1.79 -7.01 -6.77
N LYS A 112 2.76 -7.94 -6.76
CA LYS A 112 4.18 -7.63 -6.63
C LYS A 112 4.67 -6.75 -7.79
N ILE A 113 4.35 -7.13 -9.02
CA ILE A 113 4.74 -6.38 -10.22
C ILE A 113 4.12 -4.99 -10.23
N LEU A 114 2.85 -4.85 -9.81
CA LEU A 114 2.19 -3.55 -9.70
C LEU A 114 2.83 -2.66 -8.62
N GLY A 115 3.17 -3.23 -7.46
CA GLY A 115 3.81 -2.50 -6.37
C GLY A 115 5.24 -2.04 -6.68
N GLU A 116 5.97 -2.80 -7.50
CA GLU A 116 7.33 -2.47 -7.97
C GLU A 116 7.28 -1.39 -9.07
N ASN A 117 6.50 -1.59 -10.13
CA ASN A 117 6.57 -0.76 -11.34
C ASN A 117 5.57 0.41 -11.39
N ARG A 118 4.45 0.34 -10.66
CA ARG A 118 3.47 1.42 -10.48
C ARG A 118 3.03 2.13 -11.78
N PRO A 119 2.43 1.39 -12.74
CA PRO A 119 1.82 2.01 -13.92
C PRO A 119 0.65 2.93 -13.56
N ALA A 120 0.20 3.80 -14.47
CA ALA A 120 -0.97 4.66 -14.21
C ALA A 120 -2.19 3.81 -13.78
N GLY A 121 -2.88 4.23 -12.71
CA GLY A 121 -4.03 3.49 -12.16
C GLY A 121 -3.68 2.24 -11.35
N TRP A 122 -2.39 2.02 -11.02
CA TRP A 122 -1.96 0.83 -10.26
C TRP A 122 -2.67 0.66 -8.91
N GLN A 123 -3.10 1.75 -8.26
CA GLN A 123 -3.79 1.73 -6.97
C GLN A 123 -5.13 1.01 -7.05
N GLU A 124 -5.95 1.33 -8.05
CA GLU A 124 -7.24 0.70 -8.28
C GLU A 124 -7.07 -0.78 -8.66
N ALA A 125 -6.11 -1.06 -9.55
CA ALA A 125 -5.77 -2.42 -9.94
C ALA A 125 -5.29 -3.26 -8.74
N LEU A 126 -4.42 -2.72 -7.89
CA LEU A 126 -3.94 -3.41 -6.69
C LEU A 126 -5.08 -3.63 -5.69
N SER A 127 -5.92 -2.62 -5.45
CA SER A 127 -7.10 -2.74 -4.58
C SER A 127 -8.03 -3.86 -5.07
N SER A 128 -8.32 -3.91 -6.38
CA SER A 128 -9.13 -4.96 -6.98
C SER A 128 -8.50 -6.35 -6.81
N ILE A 129 -7.18 -6.48 -6.98
CA ILE A 129 -6.47 -7.74 -6.79
C ILE A 129 -6.51 -8.19 -5.33
N VAL A 130 -6.25 -7.28 -4.39
CA VAL A 130 -6.25 -7.59 -2.96
C VAL A 130 -7.64 -8.04 -2.51
N GLN A 131 -8.70 -7.33 -2.96
CA GLN A 131 -10.09 -7.73 -2.75
C GLN A 131 -10.41 -9.08 -3.39
N GLY A 132 -9.95 -9.30 -4.63
CA GLY A 132 -10.13 -10.57 -5.35
C GLY A 132 -9.50 -11.74 -4.61
N VAL A 133 -8.27 -11.58 -4.09
CA VAL A 133 -7.57 -12.59 -3.28
C VAL A 133 -8.31 -12.86 -1.98
N SER A 134 -8.79 -11.81 -1.31
CA SER A 134 -9.54 -11.91 -0.06
C SER A 134 -10.81 -12.74 -0.25
N ASN A 135 -11.57 -12.45 -1.32
CA ASN A 135 -12.86 -13.07 -1.62
C ASN A 135 -12.75 -14.47 -2.24
N GLN A 136 -11.87 -14.65 -3.24
CA GLN A 136 -11.76 -15.92 -3.98
C GLN A 136 -11.15 -17.04 -3.14
N ALA A 137 -10.30 -16.71 -2.17
CA ALA A 137 -9.61 -17.71 -1.37
C ALA A 137 -10.27 -17.96 -0.01
N GLY A 138 -11.10 -17.06 0.52
CA GLY A 138 -11.50 -17.10 1.93
C GLY A 138 -10.29 -17.10 2.88
N ARG A 139 -9.13 -16.61 2.41
CA ARG A 139 -7.83 -16.62 3.09
C ARG A 139 -7.32 -15.19 3.26
N PRO A 140 -7.90 -14.42 4.19
CA PRO A 140 -7.40 -13.07 4.52
C PRO A 140 -5.92 -13.09 4.91
N ASP A 141 -5.42 -14.21 5.44
CA ASP A 141 -4.00 -14.37 5.79
C ASP A 141 -3.04 -14.16 4.61
N GLN A 142 -3.44 -14.53 3.38
CA GLN A 142 -2.57 -14.39 2.21
C GLN A 142 -2.52 -12.96 1.70
N SER A 143 -3.65 -12.25 1.69
CA SER A 143 -3.69 -10.83 1.33
C SER A 143 -2.95 -9.99 2.36
N GLN A 144 -3.09 -10.28 3.65
CA GLN A 144 -2.34 -9.61 4.71
C GLN A 144 -0.83 -9.81 4.58
N LYS A 145 -0.36 -11.04 4.31
CA LYS A 145 1.08 -11.32 4.10
C LYS A 145 1.63 -10.58 2.89
N LEU A 146 0.91 -10.59 1.77
CA LEU A 146 1.30 -9.87 0.57
C LEU A 146 1.43 -8.37 0.84
N MET A 147 0.41 -7.78 1.48
CA MET A 147 0.39 -6.36 1.80
C MET A 147 1.48 -5.98 2.79
N SER A 148 1.74 -6.80 3.81
CA SER A 148 2.88 -6.61 4.71
C SER A 148 4.20 -6.57 3.94
N GLN A 149 4.43 -7.51 3.03
CA GLN A 149 5.66 -7.55 2.22
C GLN A 149 5.81 -6.32 1.31
N LEU A 150 4.73 -5.90 0.64
CA LEU A 150 4.76 -4.68 -0.19
C LEU A 150 5.03 -3.43 0.65
N THR A 151 4.52 -3.42 1.87
CA THR A 151 4.75 -2.33 2.83
C THR A 151 6.19 -2.31 3.31
N ASP A 152 6.75 -3.45 3.71
CA ASP A 152 8.15 -3.54 4.13
C ASP A 152 9.10 -3.12 2.99
N ASN A 153 8.80 -3.54 1.76
CA ASN A 153 9.57 -3.12 0.57
C ASN A 153 9.45 -1.61 0.33
N ALA A 154 8.24 -1.05 0.38
CA ALA A 154 8.03 0.38 0.19
C ALA A 154 8.73 1.23 1.25
N VAL A 155 8.73 0.77 2.50
CA VAL A 155 9.45 1.43 3.61
C VAL A 155 10.96 1.38 3.38
N MET A 156 11.50 0.24 2.93
CA MET A 156 12.93 0.09 2.62
C MET A 156 13.38 0.95 1.45
N GLU A 157 12.54 1.14 0.45
CA GLU A 157 12.80 2.00 -0.71
C GLU A 157 12.58 3.51 -0.40
N GLY A 158 12.15 3.86 0.82
CA GLY A 158 11.85 5.24 1.21
C GLY A 158 10.56 5.79 0.60
N ARG A 159 9.66 4.91 0.14
CA ARG A 159 8.37 5.24 -0.49
C ARG A 159 7.26 5.29 0.55
N PHE A 160 7.30 6.28 1.43
CA PHE A 160 6.37 6.35 2.56
C PHE A 160 4.92 6.67 2.16
N LYS A 161 4.70 7.38 1.05
CA LYS A 161 3.34 7.60 0.51
C LYS A 161 2.66 6.28 0.11
N ASP A 162 3.39 5.39 -0.53
CA ASP A 162 2.87 4.09 -0.96
C ASP A 162 2.66 3.19 0.26
N ALA A 163 3.61 3.18 1.20
CA ALA A 163 3.47 2.45 2.46
C ALA A 163 2.24 2.89 3.26
N ALA A 164 1.95 4.19 3.32
CA ALA A 164 0.74 4.71 3.94
C ALA A 164 -0.54 4.18 3.28
N TYR A 165 -0.56 4.15 1.95
CA TYR A 165 -1.67 3.60 1.18
C TYR A 165 -1.84 2.08 1.45
N TYR A 166 -0.75 1.33 1.55
CA TYR A 166 -0.80 -0.10 1.84
C TYR A 166 -1.33 -0.39 3.25
N TYR A 167 -0.91 0.36 4.26
CA TYR A 167 -1.48 0.23 5.61
C TYR A 167 -2.96 0.59 5.68
N TYR A 168 -3.38 1.64 4.95
CA TYR A 168 -4.80 2.01 4.85
C TYR A 168 -5.62 0.87 4.22
N LEU A 169 -5.13 0.29 3.11
CA LEU A 169 -5.79 -0.83 2.45
C LEU A 169 -5.83 -2.08 3.35
N LEU A 170 -4.76 -2.35 4.11
CA LEU A 170 -4.71 -3.44 5.09
C LEU A 170 -5.75 -3.26 6.21
N GLY A 171 -5.91 -2.04 6.72
CA GLY A 171 -6.97 -1.70 7.67
C GLY A 171 -8.37 -1.95 7.09
N ALA A 172 -8.62 -1.52 5.85
CA ALA A 172 -9.90 -1.74 5.18
C ALA A 172 -10.20 -3.25 4.96
N GLU A 173 -9.19 -4.05 4.65
CA GLU A 173 -9.31 -5.52 4.57
C GLU A 173 -9.63 -6.15 5.93
N CYS A 174 -8.99 -5.69 7.02
CA CYS A 174 -9.28 -6.17 8.37
C CYS A 174 -10.74 -5.93 8.78
N LEU A 175 -11.29 -4.76 8.44
CA LEU A 175 -12.71 -4.45 8.70
C LEU A 175 -13.64 -5.38 7.92
N ARG A 176 -13.40 -5.55 6.61
CA ARG A 176 -14.21 -6.45 5.77
C ARG A 176 -14.10 -7.91 6.18
N ALA A 177 -12.90 -8.37 6.54
CA ALA A 177 -12.72 -9.72 7.05
C ALA A 177 -13.54 -9.93 8.34
N ALA A 178 -13.64 -8.91 9.20
CA ALA A 178 -14.48 -8.98 10.39
C ALA A 178 -15.98 -9.02 10.07
N GLU A 179 -16.45 -8.31 9.03
CA GLU A 179 -17.84 -8.36 8.56
C GLU A 179 -18.21 -9.76 8.03
N VAL A 180 -17.39 -10.33 7.14
CA VAL A 180 -17.61 -11.67 6.57
C VAL A 180 -17.57 -12.75 7.66
N LEU A 181 -16.65 -12.64 8.62
CA LEU A 181 -16.60 -13.55 9.77
C LEU A 181 -17.79 -13.37 10.72
N GLY A 182 -18.32 -12.15 10.82
CA GLY A 182 -19.50 -11.82 11.62
C GLY A 182 -20.79 -12.42 11.07
N GLU A 183 -20.94 -12.47 9.74
CA GLU A 183 -22.06 -13.13 9.07
C GLU A 183 -22.01 -14.66 9.20
N ALA A 184 -20.82 -15.25 9.17
CA ALA A 184 -20.63 -16.70 9.25
C ALA A 184 -20.83 -17.29 10.66
N LYS A 185 -20.75 -16.50 11.73
CA LYS A 185 -20.87 -16.97 13.13
C LYS A 185 -21.88 -16.12 13.91
N GLY A 186 -23.16 -16.50 13.83
CA GLY A 186 -24.20 -15.90 14.67
C GLY A 186 -23.92 -16.07 16.16
N GLY A 187 -23.90 -14.93 16.89
CA GLY A 187 -24.00 -14.86 18.35
C GLY A 187 -22.69 -14.84 19.14
N GLU A 188 -22.39 -13.70 19.76
CA GLU A 188 -21.47 -13.46 20.90
C GLU A 188 -19.95 -13.63 20.69
N LEU A 189 -19.45 -14.71 20.08
CA LEU A 189 -18.01 -14.84 19.77
C LEU A 189 -17.52 -13.79 18.73
N SER A 190 -18.48 -13.18 18.03
CA SER A 190 -18.27 -12.11 17.04
C SER A 190 -17.91 -10.76 17.68
N GLU A 191 -18.36 -10.44 18.90
CA GLU A 191 -18.12 -9.09 19.47
C GLU A 191 -16.67 -8.91 19.93
N ALA A 192 -16.08 -9.93 20.55
CA ALA A 192 -14.66 -9.91 20.91
C ALA A 192 -13.76 -9.90 19.66
N ALA A 193 -14.13 -10.67 18.62
CA ALA A 193 -13.44 -10.67 17.33
C ALA A 193 -13.57 -9.32 16.63
N ARG A 194 -14.75 -8.69 16.66
CA ARG A 194 -15.01 -7.34 16.14
C ARG A 194 -14.20 -6.29 16.88
N LYS A 195 -14.15 -6.35 18.21
CA LYS A 195 -13.32 -5.44 19.02
C LYS A 195 -11.83 -5.59 18.71
N LYS A 196 -11.36 -6.83 18.51
CA LYS A 196 -9.98 -7.10 18.08
C LYS A 196 -9.71 -6.54 16.69
N ALA A 197 -10.60 -6.77 15.72
CA ALA A 197 -10.46 -6.25 14.37
C ALA A 197 -10.51 -4.70 14.33
N LEU A 198 -11.35 -4.08 15.15
CA LEU A 198 -11.38 -2.62 15.31
C LEU A 198 -10.07 -2.09 15.91
N ALA A 199 -9.49 -2.77 16.91
CA ALA A 199 -8.20 -2.38 17.47
C ALA A 199 -7.05 -2.54 16.45
N GLU A 200 -7.07 -3.60 15.64
CA GLU A 200 -6.11 -3.79 14.54
C GLU A 200 -6.27 -2.72 13.46
N TYR A 201 -7.51 -2.39 13.08
CA TYR A 201 -7.83 -1.29 12.16
C TYR A 201 -7.32 0.05 12.67
N ASP A 202 -7.57 0.37 13.93
CA ASP A 202 -7.07 1.61 14.56
C ASP A 202 -5.54 1.66 14.55
N ASN A 203 -4.86 0.53 14.78
CA ASN A 203 -3.41 0.46 14.68
C ASN A 203 -2.90 0.70 13.25
N TYR A 204 -3.49 0.02 12.25
CA TYR A 204 -3.10 0.22 10.85
C TYR A 204 -3.39 1.64 10.35
N ASN A 205 -4.48 2.26 10.81
CA ASN A 205 -4.75 3.66 10.51
C ASN A 205 -3.76 4.62 11.16
N LYS A 206 -3.38 4.39 12.42
CA LYS A 206 -2.32 5.16 13.07
C LYS A 206 -1.02 5.06 12.27
N LEU A 207 -0.63 3.86 11.85
CA LEU A 207 0.55 3.64 11.01
C LEU A 207 0.42 4.33 9.64
N ALA A 208 -0.70 4.17 8.94
CA ALA A 208 -0.96 4.81 7.66
C ALA A 208 -0.79 6.35 7.74
N ASN A 209 -1.41 6.96 8.74
CA ASN A 209 -1.30 8.40 8.97
C ASN A 209 0.13 8.83 9.29
N LEU A 210 0.86 8.02 10.05
CA LEU A 210 2.23 8.29 10.42
C LEU A 210 3.17 8.26 9.22
N TYR A 211 3.07 7.24 8.36
CA TYR A 211 3.88 7.14 7.14
C TYR A 211 3.54 8.23 6.13
N PHE A 212 2.25 8.59 6.01
CA PHE A 212 1.82 9.68 5.14
C PHE A 212 2.42 11.01 5.60
N ALA A 213 2.34 11.31 6.89
CA ALA A 213 2.94 12.50 7.47
C ALA A 213 4.48 12.49 7.32
N TYR A 214 5.13 11.35 7.55
CA TYR A 214 6.58 11.23 7.45
C TYR A 214 7.11 11.42 6.02
N GLN A 215 6.33 11.13 4.97
CA GLN A 215 6.72 11.41 3.58
C GLN A 215 7.14 12.88 3.38
N HIS A 216 6.40 13.82 3.97
CA HIS A 216 6.71 15.25 3.85
C HIS A 216 8.02 15.63 4.56
N ILE A 217 8.28 14.99 5.71
CA ILE A 217 9.53 15.15 6.46
C ILE A 217 10.71 14.57 5.68
N TYR A 218 10.53 13.37 5.15
CA TYR A 218 11.55 12.67 4.39
C TYR A 218 11.97 13.48 3.16
N SER A 219 11.00 13.95 2.36
CA SER A 219 11.25 14.82 1.20
C SER A 219 12.02 16.08 1.60
N PHE A 220 11.71 16.72 2.73
CA PHE A 220 12.51 17.85 3.23
C PHE A 220 13.96 17.52 3.58
N THR A 221 14.23 16.31 4.05
CA THR A 221 15.59 15.91 4.42
C THR A 221 16.41 15.37 3.24
N THR A 222 15.77 14.75 2.25
CA THR A 222 16.45 14.18 1.07
C THR A 222 16.57 15.17 -0.07
N ASP A 223 15.55 16.00 -0.28
CA ASP A 223 15.46 16.86 -1.44
C ASP A 223 16.08 18.23 -1.10
N PRO A 224 17.10 18.70 -1.83
CA PRO A 224 17.77 19.98 -1.55
C PRO A 224 16.85 21.20 -1.63
N PHE A 225 15.75 21.08 -2.38
CA PHE A 225 14.75 22.12 -2.58
C PHE A 225 13.36 21.54 -2.40
N THR A 226 12.65 22.02 -1.38
CA THR A 226 11.24 21.67 -1.17
C THR A 226 10.35 22.88 -1.34
N ASN A 227 9.23 22.69 -2.04
CA ASN A 227 8.17 23.69 -2.17
C ASN A 227 7.20 23.69 -0.96
N LEU A 228 7.53 22.96 0.10
CA LEU A 228 6.69 22.79 1.28
C LEU A 228 6.80 24.01 2.20
N GLN A 229 5.66 24.53 2.65
CA GLN A 229 5.62 25.69 3.55
C GLN A 229 6.22 25.34 4.93
N PRO A 230 7.00 26.25 5.54
CA PRO A 230 7.57 26.06 6.88
C PRO A 230 6.54 25.69 7.95
N GLU A 231 5.35 26.29 7.88
CA GLU A 231 4.22 26.06 8.79
C GLU A 231 3.73 24.62 8.68
N MET A 232 3.55 24.13 7.46
CA MET A 232 3.09 22.75 7.23
C MET A 232 4.11 21.74 7.76
N LEU A 233 5.40 21.91 7.46
CA LEU A 233 6.45 21.03 7.97
C LEU A 233 6.55 21.03 9.49
N PHE A 234 6.32 22.19 10.11
CA PHE A 234 6.24 22.32 11.56
C PHE A 234 5.05 21.53 12.12
N GLN A 235 3.86 21.68 11.54
CA GLN A 235 2.67 20.97 12.00
C GLN A 235 2.75 19.46 11.77
N VAL A 236 3.28 19.02 10.63
CA VAL A 236 3.56 17.60 10.34
C VAL A 236 4.51 17.00 11.36
N SER A 237 5.64 17.67 11.62
CA SER A 237 6.65 17.17 12.56
C SER A 237 6.08 17.02 13.97
N ARG A 238 5.21 17.96 14.39
CA ARG A 238 4.47 17.87 15.65
C ARG A 238 3.48 16.72 15.68
N TYR A 239 2.71 16.55 14.61
CA TYR A 239 1.75 15.46 14.49
C TYR A 239 2.43 14.09 14.62
N VAL A 240 3.52 13.88 13.89
CA VAL A 240 4.31 12.64 13.94
C VAL A 240 4.86 12.38 15.35
N LEU A 241 5.42 13.39 16.03
CA LEU A 241 5.95 13.23 17.40
C LEU A 241 4.85 12.99 18.44
N ASN A 242 3.70 13.65 18.31
CA ASN A 242 2.56 13.42 19.20
C ASN A 242 1.95 12.04 18.99
N LEU A 243 1.91 11.55 17.74
CA LEU A 243 1.36 10.24 17.41
C LEU A 243 2.29 9.09 17.81
N MET A 244 3.63 9.24 17.65
CA MET A 244 4.60 8.25 18.15
C MET A 244 4.68 8.24 19.69
N GLY A 245 4.49 9.40 20.33
CA GLY A 245 4.61 9.54 21.77
C GLY A 245 5.96 9.06 22.30
N ALA A 246 5.90 8.16 23.30
CA ALA A 246 7.04 7.50 23.94
C ALA A 246 7.32 6.10 23.38
N GLU A 247 6.54 5.62 22.41
CA GLU A 247 6.80 4.34 21.76
C GLU A 247 8.00 4.45 20.82
N ASP A 248 8.65 3.30 20.58
CA ASP A 248 9.74 3.22 19.62
C ASP A 248 9.25 3.58 18.23
N ALA A 249 10.10 4.26 17.46
CA ALA A 249 9.73 4.67 16.10
C ALA A 249 9.47 3.43 15.24
N PRO A 250 8.33 3.36 14.53
CA PRO A 250 8.04 2.23 13.67
C PRO A 250 9.02 2.15 12.51
N TYR A 251 9.06 0.98 11.89
CA TYR A 251 10.07 0.61 10.89
C TYR A 251 10.24 1.69 9.80
N GLY A 252 11.49 2.08 9.53
CA GLY A 252 11.84 3.09 8.52
C GLY A 252 11.54 4.56 8.86
N ILE A 253 10.83 4.86 9.95
CA ILE A 253 10.64 6.25 10.40
C ILE A 253 11.80 6.68 11.30
N SER A 254 12.54 7.71 10.87
CA SER A 254 13.64 8.27 11.64
C SER A 254 13.15 9.38 12.57
N ARG A 255 13.20 9.13 13.88
CA ARG A 255 12.94 10.17 14.91
C ARG A 255 13.93 11.33 14.81
N VAL A 256 15.16 11.07 14.37
CA VAL A 256 16.20 12.11 14.16
C VAL A 256 15.78 13.07 13.06
N ASN A 257 15.27 12.55 11.93
CA ASN A 257 14.81 13.39 10.82
C ASN A 257 13.64 14.26 11.27
N THR A 258 12.64 13.68 11.94
CA THR A 258 11.47 14.40 12.46
C THR A 258 11.84 15.49 13.47
N LEU A 259 12.79 15.24 14.36
CA LEU A 259 13.25 16.24 15.32
C LEU A 259 14.09 17.34 14.66
N TYR A 260 14.91 16.99 13.67
CA TYR A 260 15.70 17.95 12.91
C TYR A 260 14.80 18.90 12.11
N THR A 261 13.79 18.38 11.41
CA THR A 261 12.80 19.21 10.72
C THR A 261 12.03 20.08 11.69
N LEU A 262 11.58 19.52 12.82
CA LEU A 262 10.89 20.29 13.85
C LEU A 262 11.77 21.43 14.37
N ALA A 263 13.02 21.17 14.73
CA ALA A 263 13.92 22.17 15.32
C ALA A 263 14.18 23.33 14.36
N LYS A 264 14.45 23.03 13.09
CA LYS A 264 14.72 24.02 12.05
C LYS A 264 13.49 24.90 11.77
N GLN A 265 12.30 24.30 11.66
CA GLN A 265 11.07 25.08 11.44
C GLN A 265 10.60 25.82 12.69
N ALA A 266 10.78 25.24 13.89
CA ALA A 266 10.49 25.91 15.15
C ALA A 266 11.34 27.18 15.33
N LYS A 267 12.62 27.13 14.94
CA LYS A 267 13.50 28.29 14.92
C LYS A 267 12.99 29.37 13.95
N ASN A 268 12.58 28.99 12.74
CA ASN A 268 12.07 29.91 11.72
C ASN A 268 10.77 30.60 12.15
N LEU A 269 9.86 29.87 12.78
CA LEU A 269 8.57 30.38 13.25
C LEU A 269 8.66 31.09 14.62
N GLY A 270 9.81 31.07 15.28
CA GLY A 270 10.01 31.73 16.58
C GLY A 270 9.53 30.95 17.81
N ALA A 271 9.28 29.64 17.68
CA ALA A 271 9.01 28.74 18.79
C ALA A 271 10.31 28.27 19.47
N TYR A 272 11.00 29.20 20.15
CA TYR A 272 12.35 28.99 20.67
C TYR A 272 12.45 28.05 21.88
N LYS A 273 11.39 27.86 22.67
CA LYS A 273 11.41 26.89 23.78
C LYS A 273 11.31 25.48 23.22
N LEU A 274 10.44 25.26 22.23
CA LEU A 274 10.36 23.99 21.52
C LEU A 274 11.65 23.67 20.74
N ALA A 275 12.23 24.68 20.07
CA ALA A 275 13.48 24.50 19.33
C ALA A 275 14.61 24.00 20.24
N ARG A 276 14.79 24.59 21.45
CA ARG A 276 15.78 24.11 22.44
C ARG A 276 15.56 22.65 22.81
N PHE A 277 14.33 22.32 23.16
CA PHE A 277 13.98 20.95 23.52
C PHE A 277 14.33 19.97 22.39
N ALA A 278 14.02 20.32 21.14
CA ALA A 278 14.35 19.49 19.99
C ALA A 278 15.87 19.35 19.77
N TYR A 279 16.63 20.44 19.84
CA TYR A 279 18.09 20.41 19.70
C TYR A 279 18.79 19.65 20.83
N ASP A 280 18.35 19.81 22.08
CA ASP A 280 18.86 19.06 23.23
C ASP A 280 18.63 17.56 23.06
N ARG A 281 17.46 17.17 22.52
CA ARG A 281 17.16 15.77 22.19
C ARG A 281 17.98 15.24 21.02
N LEU A 282 18.24 16.06 20.00
CA LEU A 282 19.09 15.68 18.88
C LEU A 282 20.53 15.39 19.31
N ASN A 283 21.07 16.15 20.29
CA ASN A 283 22.41 15.90 20.84
C ASN A 283 22.53 14.56 21.57
N LEU A 284 21.43 14.01 22.07
CA LEU A 284 21.40 12.68 22.69
C LEU A 284 21.33 11.55 21.64
N MET A 285 21.13 11.88 20.36
CA MET A 285 20.93 10.93 19.28
C MET A 285 22.07 10.98 18.25
N ARG A 286 22.18 9.92 17.45
CA ARG A 286 23.19 9.86 16.37
C ARG A 286 22.71 10.64 15.16
N VAL A 287 23.25 11.84 14.99
CA VAL A 287 22.99 12.71 13.83
C VAL A 287 24.07 12.51 12.75
N PRO A 288 23.71 12.57 11.45
CA PRO A 288 24.68 12.58 10.35
C PRO A 288 25.77 13.65 10.53
N PRO A 289 27.04 13.37 10.19
CA PRO A 289 28.15 14.29 10.44
C PRO A 289 27.99 15.62 9.70
N ALA A 290 27.40 15.61 8.51
CA ALA A 290 27.16 16.81 7.70
C ALA A 290 26.22 17.84 8.37
N TRP A 291 25.41 17.42 9.34
CA TRP A 291 24.46 18.31 10.02
C TRP A 291 25.01 18.89 11.31
N ARG A 292 26.13 18.37 11.85
CA ARG A 292 26.65 18.75 13.16
C ARG A 292 27.00 20.23 13.24
N ASP A 293 27.77 20.72 12.27
CA ASP A 293 28.18 22.13 12.25
C ASP A 293 26.98 23.08 12.19
N GLN A 294 25.97 22.75 11.36
CA GLN A 294 24.74 23.54 11.26
C GLN A 294 23.92 23.46 12.54
N LEU A 295 23.86 22.29 13.17
CA LEU A 295 23.11 22.07 14.41
C LEU A 295 23.74 22.84 15.58
N ASP A 296 25.07 22.85 15.68
CA ASP A 296 25.79 23.59 16.72
C ASP A 296 25.59 25.10 16.55
N LEU A 297 25.68 25.61 15.31
CA LEU A 297 25.35 27.01 15.00
C LEU A 297 23.91 27.35 15.37
N ASP A 298 22.96 26.48 15.01
CA ASP A 298 21.55 26.69 15.31
C ASP A 298 21.29 26.67 16.82
N MET A 299 21.90 25.74 17.56
CA MET A 299 21.78 25.67 19.02
C MET A 299 22.30 26.95 19.69
N LEU A 300 23.46 27.46 19.25
CA LEU A 300 24.01 28.74 19.74
C LEU A 300 23.04 29.90 19.45
N THR A 301 22.45 29.94 18.26
CA THR A 301 21.51 31.03 17.90
C THR A 301 20.23 30.98 18.73
N VAL A 302 19.70 29.79 19.00
CA VAL A 302 18.49 29.60 19.80
C VAL A 302 18.75 29.94 21.27
N GLN A 303 19.94 29.64 21.81
CA GLN A 303 20.29 30.00 23.19
C GLN A 303 20.24 31.50 23.44
N ALA A 304 20.60 32.33 22.45
CA ALA A 304 20.55 33.79 22.55
C ALA A 304 19.11 34.38 22.55
N LYS A 305 18.09 33.60 22.22
CA LYS A 305 16.68 34.05 22.13
C LYS A 305 15.95 33.85 23.47
N PRO A 306 14.75 34.40 23.71
CA PRO A 306 14.01 34.11 24.95
C PRO A 306 13.51 32.66 25.02
N VAL A 307 13.29 32.13 26.23
CA VAL A 307 12.74 30.77 26.48
C VAL A 307 11.21 30.79 26.46
N ARG A 308 10.63 31.43 25.44
CA ARG A 308 9.18 31.51 25.23
C ARG A 308 8.85 31.18 23.80
N ASP A 309 7.73 30.51 23.59
CA ASP A 309 7.18 30.27 22.26
C ASP A 309 6.21 31.39 21.89
N THR A 310 6.08 31.68 20.59
CA THR A 310 5.09 32.62 20.06
C THR A 310 3.67 32.08 20.31
N PRO A 311 2.76 32.86 20.92
CA PRO A 311 1.43 32.37 21.30
C PRO A 311 0.54 32.02 20.10
N GLU A 312 0.81 32.61 18.93
CA GLU A 312 0.07 32.36 17.67
C GLU A 312 0.20 30.92 17.15
N ILE A 313 1.26 30.22 17.55
CA ILE A 313 1.57 28.85 17.08
C ILE A 313 0.93 27.79 17.98
N LEU A 314 0.44 28.19 19.17
CA LEU A 314 -0.14 27.27 20.13
C LEU A 314 -1.48 26.71 19.63
N PRO A 315 -1.66 25.39 19.60
CA PRO A 315 -2.92 24.79 19.21
C PRO A 315 -4.03 25.14 20.22
N VAL A 316 -5.15 25.64 19.71
CA VAL A 316 -6.35 25.89 20.52
C VAL A 316 -7.26 24.68 20.42
N CYS A 317 -7.81 24.24 21.56
CA CYS A 317 -8.84 23.21 21.55
C CYS A 317 -10.21 23.82 21.29
N TYR A 318 -10.83 23.46 20.17
CA TYR A 318 -12.16 23.96 19.78
C TYR A 318 -13.30 23.53 20.70
N ARG A 319 -13.09 22.51 21.55
CA ARG A 319 -14.09 22.09 22.56
C ARG A 319 -14.06 22.91 23.86
N CYS A 320 -12.88 23.29 24.36
CA CYS A 320 -12.74 23.93 25.68
C CYS A 320 -12.08 25.31 25.64
N GLY A 321 -11.66 25.78 24.47
CA GLY A 321 -10.98 27.07 24.30
C GLY A 321 -9.57 27.14 24.90
N ALA A 322 -9.08 26.07 25.54
CA ALA A 322 -7.76 26.06 26.15
C ALA A 322 -6.66 26.02 25.09
N SER A 323 -5.61 26.82 25.30
CA SER A 323 -4.35 26.70 24.56
C SER A 323 -3.58 25.49 25.07
N ASN A 324 -3.17 24.61 24.15
CA ASN A 324 -2.45 23.39 24.48
C ASN A 324 -0.94 23.57 24.23
N PRO A 325 -0.09 22.86 24.99
CA PRO A 325 1.34 22.80 24.70
C PRO A 325 1.62 22.30 23.27
N LEU A 326 2.75 22.72 22.68
CA LEU A 326 3.09 22.34 21.30
C LEU A 326 3.33 20.83 21.13
N LEU A 327 3.90 20.20 22.16
CA LEU A 327 4.09 18.74 22.25
C LEU A 327 3.29 18.19 23.42
N ALA A 328 2.67 17.03 23.20
CA ALA A 328 2.00 16.31 24.27
C ALA A 328 3.01 15.93 25.38
N PRO A 329 2.61 15.94 26.66
CA PRO A 329 3.48 15.53 27.77
C PRO A 329 4.06 14.13 27.59
N ALA A 330 3.32 13.23 26.92
CA ALA A 330 3.76 11.88 26.60
C ALA A 330 4.94 11.84 25.61
N ALA A 331 5.04 12.80 24.69
CA ALA A 331 6.17 12.90 23.77
C ALA A 331 7.48 13.39 24.45
N ASN A 332 7.38 13.92 25.68
CA ASN A 332 8.52 14.44 26.45
C ASN A 332 9.19 13.38 27.33
N ALA A 333 8.51 12.28 27.64
CA ALA A 333 9.04 11.20 28.47
C ALA A 333 9.80 10.19 27.61
N ALA A 334 11.12 10.37 27.49
CA ALA A 334 12.00 9.44 26.77
C ALA A 334 12.15 8.06 27.44
N SER A 335 11.65 7.91 28.67
CA SER A 335 11.44 6.61 29.34
C SER A 335 10.80 6.89 30.70
N ALA A 336 9.55 6.50 30.90
CA ALA A 336 8.98 6.36 32.24
C ALA A 336 7.82 5.37 32.21
N SER A 337 8.18 4.10 32.41
CA SER A 337 7.44 3.12 33.21
C SER A 337 5.91 3.16 33.15
N GLY A 338 5.35 2.27 32.33
CA GLY A 338 4.23 1.40 32.69
C GLY A 338 3.14 2.01 33.56
N HIS A 339 2.27 2.81 32.96
CA HIS A 339 0.86 2.87 33.36
C HIS A 339 0.02 2.74 32.09
N SER A 340 -0.45 1.52 31.88
CA SER A 340 -1.40 1.10 30.86
C SER A 340 -2.69 1.92 30.91
N GLY A 341 -3.16 2.39 29.75
CA GLY A 341 -4.61 2.39 29.52
C GLY A 341 -5.26 3.58 28.85
N GLN A 342 -4.54 4.65 28.48
CA GLN A 342 -5.10 5.68 27.60
C GLN A 342 -4.01 6.19 26.66
N ASP A 343 -4.10 5.78 25.40
CA ASP A 343 -3.30 6.28 24.28
C ASP A 343 -3.39 7.81 24.25
N LYS A 344 -2.40 8.48 24.85
CA LYS A 344 -2.24 9.93 24.77
C LYS A 344 -1.66 10.28 23.40
N GLY A 345 -2.48 10.13 22.36
CA GLY A 345 -2.19 10.60 21.01
C GLY A 345 -2.31 12.12 20.91
N ASP A 346 -2.56 12.62 19.69
CA ASP A 346 -2.75 14.05 19.42
C ASP A 346 -4.12 14.53 19.95
N SER A 347 -4.22 14.78 21.26
CA SER A 347 -5.44 15.23 21.93
C SER A 347 -5.17 16.35 22.93
N CYS A 348 -6.23 17.07 23.29
CA CYS A 348 -6.18 18.17 24.25
C CYS A 348 -5.79 17.68 25.64
N THR A 349 -4.82 18.34 26.28
CA THR A 349 -4.34 17.98 27.62
C THR A 349 -5.37 18.28 28.72
N ASN A 350 -6.32 19.17 28.45
CA ASN A 350 -7.34 19.59 29.43
C ASN A 350 -8.62 18.74 29.35
N CYS A 351 -9.20 18.58 28.16
CA CYS A 351 -10.49 17.88 27.98
C CYS A 351 -10.40 16.54 27.24
N GLY A 352 -9.22 16.13 26.78
CA GLY A 352 -9.02 14.88 26.03
C GLY A 352 -9.61 14.87 24.62
N HIS A 353 -10.12 16.00 24.11
CA HIS A 353 -10.66 16.11 22.75
C HIS A 353 -9.57 15.81 21.71
N PRO A 354 -9.79 14.87 20.76
CA PRO A 354 -8.80 14.56 19.72
C PRO A 354 -8.63 15.74 18.76
N PHE A 355 -7.39 16.04 18.40
CA PHE A 355 -7.09 17.03 17.36
C PHE A 355 -7.25 16.40 15.99
N VAL A 356 -8.36 16.71 15.32
CA VAL A 356 -8.54 16.33 13.91
C VAL A 356 -7.75 17.31 13.06
N ARG A 357 -6.78 16.81 12.29
CA ARG A 357 -5.93 17.64 11.42
C ARG A 357 -6.34 17.51 9.96
N SER A 358 -6.12 18.58 9.20
CA SER A 358 -6.18 18.54 7.73
C SER A 358 -4.96 17.81 7.17
N PHE A 359 -5.13 16.82 6.29
CA PHE A 359 -4.00 16.12 5.66
C PHE A 359 -3.31 16.91 4.53
N LEU A 360 -3.72 18.17 4.30
CA LEU A 360 -3.05 19.09 3.38
C LEU A 360 -2.10 20.04 4.12
N SER A 361 -2.56 20.69 5.19
CA SER A 361 -1.79 21.68 5.97
C SER A 361 -1.34 21.18 7.34
N PHE A 362 -1.90 20.07 7.83
CA PHE A 362 -1.74 19.53 9.18
C PHE A 362 -2.15 20.48 10.31
N GLU A 363 -2.94 21.51 9.98
CA GLU A 363 -3.57 22.38 10.97
C GLU A 363 -4.75 21.67 11.64
N VAL A 364 -5.01 22.06 12.89
CA VAL A 364 -6.14 21.54 13.67
C VAL A 364 -7.43 22.12 13.09
N LEU A 365 -8.33 21.25 12.66
CA LEU A 365 -9.63 21.63 12.14
C LEU A 365 -10.58 21.98 13.30
N PRO A 366 -11.47 22.97 13.12
CA PRO A 366 -12.49 23.37 14.09
C PRO A 366 -13.65 22.37 14.13
N LEU A 367 -13.35 21.10 14.37
CA LEU A 367 -14.32 20.01 14.42
C LEU A 367 -14.49 19.53 15.87
N VAL A 368 -15.75 19.46 16.29
CA VAL A 368 -16.16 18.93 17.60
C VAL A 368 -17.15 17.81 17.33
N GLU A 369 -16.89 16.62 17.89
CA GLU A 369 -17.82 15.51 17.82
C GLU A 369 -19.08 15.89 18.62
N PHE A 370 -20.21 15.95 17.93
CA PHE A 370 -21.52 16.14 18.53
C PHE A 370 -22.22 14.78 18.61
N ARG A 371 -22.65 14.41 19.82
CA ARG A 371 -23.53 13.26 20.04
C ARG A 371 -24.90 13.79 20.40
N ALA A 372 -25.88 13.49 19.54
CA ALA A 372 -27.28 13.77 19.85
C ALA A 372 -27.69 12.98 21.09
N ASP A 373 -28.64 13.52 21.85
CA ASP A 373 -29.25 12.81 22.96
C ASP A 373 -29.93 11.53 22.41
N PRO A 374 -29.69 10.34 23.00
CA PRO A 374 -30.31 9.10 22.56
C PRO A 374 -31.86 9.13 22.59
N ALA A 375 -32.47 10.11 23.27
CA ALA A 375 -33.91 10.32 23.25
C ALA A 375 -34.45 10.96 21.95
N LEU A 376 -33.62 11.65 21.16
CA LEU A 376 -34.04 12.24 19.89
C LEU A 376 -33.88 11.24 18.74
N SER A 377 -34.85 11.24 17.83
CA SER A 377 -34.69 10.52 16.57
C SER A 377 -33.65 11.21 15.67
N TYR A 378 -33.06 10.44 14.76
CA TYR A 378 -32.07 10.96 13.80
C TYR A 378 -32.64 12.08 12.92
N GLU A 379 -33.92 11.97 12.54
CA GLU A 379 -34.62 12.96 11.71
C GLU A 379 -34.83 14.26 12.46
N GLU A 380 -35.30 14.21 13.71
CA GLU A 380 -35.46 15.38 14.57
C GLU A 380 -34.12 16.08 14.86
N ALA A 381 -33.05 15.31 15.10
CA ALA A 381 -31.72 15.85 15.30
C ALA A 381 -31.21 16.60 14.05
N LEU A 382 -31.43 16.05 12.85
CA LEU A 382 -31.05 16.72 11.60
C LEU A 382 -31.86 18.00 11.36
N ASP A 383 -33.15 17.98 11.66
CA ASP A 383 -34.01 19.16 11.51
C ASP A 383 -33.60 20.27 12.48
N LEU A 384 -33.23 19.93 13.72
CA LEU A 384 -32.69 20.88 14.69
C LEU A 384 -31.32 21.45 14.29
N ILE A 385 -30.46 20.65 13.66
CA ILE A 385 -29.17 21.13 13.15
C ILE A 385 -29.35 22.09 11.97
N ARG A 386 -30.37 21.87 11.14
CA ARG A 386 -30.69 22.73 9.98
C ARG A 386 -31.35 24.04 10.38
N GLN A 387 -32.02 24.08 11.52
CA GLN A 387 -32.55 25.31 12.05
C GLN A 387 -31.37 26.20 12.48
N PRO A 388 -31.36 27.49 12.09
CA PRO A 388 -30.39 28.41 12.67
C PRO A 388 -30.59 28.40 14.20
N PRO A 389 -29.51 28.55 14.99
CA PRO A 389 -29.64 28.65 16.44
C PRO A 389 -30.66 29.75 16.74
N GLY A 390 -31.81 29.36 17.30
CA GLY A 390 -32.87 30.29 17.66
C GLY A 390 -32.35 31.29 18.67
N GLU A 391 -32.76 32.56 18.53
CA GLU A 391 -32.52 33.62 19.52
C GLU A 391 -32.98 33.24 20.93
#